data_AF-A0A967FBD9-F1
#
_entry.id   AF-A0A967FBD9-F1
#
_cell.length_a   1.000
_cell.length_b   1.000
_cell.length_c   1.000
_cell.angle_alpha   90.00
_cell.angle_beta   90.00
_cell.angle_gamma   90.00
#
_symmetry.space_group_name_H-M   'P 1'
#
loop_
_entity.id
_entity.type
_entity.pdbx_description
1 polymer ?
#
loop_
_entity_poly.entity_id
_entity_poly.type
_entity_poly.pdbx_seq_one_letter_code
_entity_poly.pdbx_strand_id
1 'polypeptide(L)'
;MNCPKCGTQNPEDVQVCTSCKSPLAQPPSPAEPVKVKTSLLAIAALVLAILSLFAFFLTVSQKSDIFGIIYIFAVMLAFTFSIISLIRIGISAGRIAGLGFSITAVIIAIAPSMFIFVGSIFYRPRSIAFRMVCGTNLSGIGRAMLIYANDYDNDFPRAGYAGTKWGKQLRNWAAPDRATAYGNPGQATISSSLYLLVKYAEVTPKSFCCKDDLKTKPFIASDYIPLMEDEDAWDFGPEPTKHYSYSYHMPYGPYFLSIASSDPNQAVAADRNPWLDPFVDTTGFRWDDQTMTGGRENIKGYRKGNCGHHKREGQNVLFMDNHVYYEKHSFCGVNDDNIYTYWNGSDIQQGAPPVVGSRPADRLDSLLVNEPPKEDSK
;
A
#
# COMPACT_ATOMS: atom_id res chain seq x y z
N MET A 1 74.87 -11.82 -49.28
CA MET A 1 73.77 -12.21 -50.18
C MET A 1 74.25 -12.44 -51.62
N ASN A 2 73.80 -13.49 -52.31
CA ASN A 2 74.17 -13.72 -53.71
C ASN A 2 73.30 -12.90 -54.66
N CYS A 3 73.93 -12.31 -55.68
CA CYS A 3 73.23 -11.53 -56.68
C CYS A 3 72.33 -12.45 -57.55
N PRO A 4 71.01 -12.19 -57.63
CA PRO A 4 70.11 -13.03 -58.42
C PRO A 4 70.38 -12.95 -59.92
N LYS A 5 71.08 -11.90 -60.39
CA LYS A 5 71.37 -11.68 -61.81
C LYS A 5 72.67 -12.33 -62.30
N CYS A 6 73.73 -12.33 -61.49
CA CYS A 6 75.06 -12.80 -61.91
C CYS A 6 75.73 -13.80 -60.94
N GLY A 7 75.06 -14.17 -59.85
CA GLY A 7 75.57 -15.15 -58.89
C GLY A 7 76.71 -14.68 -57.97
N THR A 8 77.25 -13.47 -58.16
CA THR A 8 78.33 -12.93 -57.32
C THR A 8 77.87 -12.77 -55.86
N GLN A 9 78.69 -13.22 -54.92
CA GLN A 9 78.46 -13.06 -53.48
C GLN A 9 78.80 -11.62 -53.08
N ASN A 10 77.81 -10.91 -52.54
CA ASN A 10 77.96 -9.55 -52.05
C ASN A 10 77.85 -9.52 -50.51
N PRO A 11 78.56 -8.59 -49.83
CA PRO A 11 78.32 -8.28 -48.42
C PRO A 11 76.85 -7.92 -48.17
N GLU A 12 76.37 -8.11 -46.93
CA GLU A 12 74.93 -8.00 -46.61
C GLU A 12 74.39 -6.56 -46.56
N ASP A 13 75.27 -5.57 -46.58
CA ASP A 13 74.96 -4.14 -46.47
C ASP A 13 74.98 -3.39 -47.82
N VAL A 14 75.31 -4.07 -48.92
CA VAL A 14 75.43 -3.43 -50.24
C VAL A 14 74.09 -3.50 -51.00
N GLN A 15 73.55 -2.35 -51.39
CA GLN A 15 72.26 -2.28 -52.12
C GLN A 15 72.35 -2.63 -53.61
N VAL A 16 73.57 -2.63 -54.16
CA VAL A 16 73.83 -2.98 -55.56
C VAL A 16 74.95 -4.00 -55.66
N CYS A 17 74.83 -4.93 -56.59
CA CYS A 17 75.84 -5.93 -56.84
C CYS A 17 77.15 -5.26 -57.27
N THR A 18 78.26 -5.61 -56.62
CA THR A 18 79.60 -5.04 -56.89
C THR A 18 80.07 -5.32 -58.31
N SER A 19 79.79 -6.52 -58.84
CA SER A 19 80.16 -6.95 -60.19
C SER A 19 79.25 -6.39 -61.29
N CYS A 20 77.95 -6.72 -61.31
CA CYS A 20 77.06 -6.36 -62.43
C CYS A 20 76.19 -5.12 -62.21
N LYS A 21 76.33 -4.44 -61.07
CA LYS A 21 75.57 -3.24 -60.67
C LYS A 21 74.05 -3.41 -60.57
N SER A 22 73.52 -4.64 -60.62
CA SER A 22 72.09 -4.87 -60.42
C SER A 22 71.66 -4.65 -58.96
N PRO A 23 70.47 -4.07 -58.70
CA PRO A 23 69.98 -3.84 -57.34
C PRO A 23 69.70 -5.17 -56.63
N LEU A 24 70.15 -5.26 -55.38
CA LEU A 24 69.92 -6.38 -54.49
C LEU A 24 68.64 -6.11 -53.68
N ALA A 25 67.81 -7.14 -53.46
CA ALA A 25 66.52 -6.98 -52.80
C ALA A 25 66.70 -6.41 -51.38
N GLN A 26 66.14 -5.22 -51.14
CA GLN A 26 66.12 -4.61 -49.81
C GLN A 26 65.20 -5.44 -48.88
N PRO A 27 65.54 -5.62 -47.59
CA PRO A 27 64.62 -6.21 -46.63
C PRO A 27 63.32 -5.37 -46.56
N PRO A 28 62.15 -6.00 -46.37
CA PRO A 28 60.88 -5.28 -46.31
C PRO A 28 60.94 -4.20 -45.22
N SER A 29 60.64 -2.96 -45.60
CA SER A 29 60.63 -1.83 -44.67
C SER A 29 59.71 -2.12 -43.49
N PRO A 30 60.11 -1.84 -42.24
CA PRO A 30 59.24 -2.00 -41.09
C PRO A 30 57.94 -1.21 -41.31
N ALA A 31 56.80 -1.89 -41.18
CA ALA A 31 55.48 -1.28 -41.33
C ALA A 31 55.34 -0.12 -40.34
N GLU A 32 54.93 1.05 -40.82
CA GLU A 32 54.74 2.22 -39.98
C GLU A 32 53.74 1.93 -38.85
N PRO A 33 54.00 2.39 -37.61
CA PRO A 33 53.09 2.19 -36.49
C PRO A 33 51.75 2.87 -36.78
N VAL A 34 50.67 2.09 -36.80
CA VAL A 34 49.31 2.60 -37.00
C VAL A 34 48.96 3.55 -35.85
N LYS A 35 48.76 4.84 -36.17
CA LYS A 35 48.39 5.87 -35.20
C LYS A 35 46.94 5.68 -34.73
N VAL A 36 46.75 5.10 -33.56
CA VAL A 36 45.45 4.90 -32.92
C VAL A 36 44.89 6.23 -32.40
N LYS A 37 43.63 6.55 -32.73
CA LYS A 37 42.93 7.76 -32.22
C LYS A 37 41.84 7.36 -31.22
N THR A 38 41.61 8.16 -30.19
CA THR A 38 40.50 7.96 -29.24
C THR A 38 39.17 8.49 -29.80
N SER A 39 38.08 7.76 -29.56
CA SER A 39 36.72 8.15 -29.96
C SER A 39 36.24 9.34 -29.12
N LEU A 40 36.05 10.50 -29.76
CA LEU A 40 35.46 11.68 -29.11
C LEU A 40 34.04 11.41 -28.62
N LEU A 41 33.27 10.58 -29.35
CA LEU A 41 31.93 10.14 -28.97
C LEU A 41 31.94 9.32 -27.67
N ALA A 42 32.96 8.48 -27.47
CA ALA A 42 33.12 7.71 -26.24
C ALA A 42 33.36 8.63 -25.02
N ILE A 43 34.18 9.67 -25.21
CA ILE A 43 34.47 10.67 -24.17
C ILE A 43 33.21 11.49 -23.88
N ALA A 44 32.53 11.98 -24.91
CA ALA A 44 31.29 12.74 -24.76
C ALA A 44 30.20 11.92 -24.04
N ALA A 45 30.06 10.64 -24.39
CA ALA A 45 29.14 9.73 -23.71
C ALA A 45 29.47 9.59 -22.21
N LEU A 46 30.75 9.46 -21.86
CA LEU A 46 31.18 9.38 -20.47
C LEU A 46 30.91 10.67 -19.69
N VAL A 47 31.20 11.83 -20.29
CA VAL A 47 30.91 13.13 -19.65
C VAL A 47 29.41 13.28 -19.40
N LEU A 48 28.57 12.95 -20.39
CA LEU A 48 27.11 12.98 -20.23
C LEU A 48 26.61 11.99 -19.18
N ALA A 49 27.20 10.80 -19.09
CA ALA A 49 26.85 9.83 -18.05
C ALA A 49 27.18 10.37 -16.65
N ILE A 50 28.34 10.99 -16.46
CA ILE A 50 28.73 11.62 -15.17
C ILE A 50 27.78 12.78 -14.83
N LEU A 51 27.43 13.62 -15.82
CA LEU A 51 26.46 14.70 -15.63
C LEU A 51 25.07 14.16 -15.27
N SER A 52 24.66 13.05 -15.87
CA SER A 52 23.39 12.39 -15.54
C SER A 52 23.40 11.89 -14.09
N LEU A 53 24.52 11.36 -13.61
CA LEU A 53 24.65 10.93 -12.22
C LEU A 53 24.51 12.12 -11.25
N PHE A 54 25.08 13.27 -11.59
CA PHE A 54 24.92 14.48 -10.80
C PHE A 54 23.46 14.98 -10.79
N ALA A 55 22.80 15.00 -11.95
CA ALA A 55 21.38 15.37 -12.06
C ALA A 55 20.47 14.41 -11.27
N PHE A 56 20.81 13.11 -11.22
CA PHE A 56 20.12 12.13 -10.38
C PHE A 56 20.22 12.49 -8.89
N PHE A 57 21.42 12.80 -8.38
CA PHE A 57 21.59 13.22 -6.98
C PHE A 57 20.81 14.50 -6.64
N LEU A 58 20.76 15.46 -7.56
CA LEU A 58 19.97 16.68 -7.39
C LEU A 58 18.47 16.39 -7.37
N THR A 59 17.99 15.48 -8.22
CA THR A 59 16.58 15.05 -8.24
C THR A 59 16.18 14.44 -6.90
N VAL A 60 17.01 13.55 -6.35
CA VAL A 60 16.75 12.90 -5.04
C VAL A 60 16.82 13.92 -3.89
N SER A 61 17.80 14.81 -3.90
CA SER A 61 18.01 15.76 -2.79
C SER A 61 17.01 16.91 -2.77
N GLN A 62 16.68 17.48 -3.93
CA GLN A 62 15.83 18.67 -4.05
C GLN A 62 14.35 18.34 -4.31
N LYS A 63 14.01 17.08 -4.62
CA LYS A 63 12.64 16.63 -4.96
C LYS A 63 11.95 17.51 -6.03
N SER A 64 12.70 17.99 -7.01
CA SER A 64 12.16 18.83 -8.08
C SER A 64 11.99 18.05 -9.38
N ASP A 65 10.87 18.26 -10.07
CA ASP A 65 10.58 17.60 -11.35
C ASP A 65 11.53 18.04 -12.48
N ILE A 66 12.02 19.29 -12.42
CA ILE A 66 12.92 19.86 -13.45
C ILE A 66 14.22 19.06 -13.55
N PHE A 67 14.88 18.76 -12.42
CA PHE A 67 16.10 17.93 -12.43
C PHE A 67 15.83 16.50 -12.89
N GLY A 68 14.64 15.96 -12.64
CA GLY A 68 14.23 14.65 -13.13
C GLY A 68 14.14 14.61 -14.67
N ILE A 69 13.60 15.66 -15.29
CA ILE A 69 13.55 15.78 -16.76
C ILE A 69 14.97 15.90 -17.35
N ILE A 70 15.82 16.73 -16.73
CA ILE A 70 17.23 16.90 -17.15
C ILE A 70 17.98 15.56 -17.06
N TYR A 71 17.77 14.81 -15.99
CA TYR A 71 18.35 13.48 -15.80
C TYR A 71 17.98 12.53 -16.94
N ILE A 72 16.68 12.40 -17.25
CA ILE A 72 16.18 11.51 -18.31
C ILE A 72 16.81 11.89 -19.66
N PHE A 73 16.86 13.18 -20.00
CA PHE A 73 17.43 13.64 -21.26
C PHE A 73 18.94 13.35 -21.36
N ALA A 74 19.68 13.56 -20.27
CA ALA A 74 21.11 13.26 -20.20
C ALA A 74 21.41 11.75 -20.35
N VAL A 75 20.61 10.88 -19.73
CA VAL A 75 20.71 9.42 -19.88
C VAL A 75 20.47 9.00 -21.33
N MET A 76 19.42 9.53 -21.98
CA MET A 76 19.11 9.21 -23.38
C MET A 76 20.23 9.62 -24.35
N LEU A 77 20.83 10.80 -24.16
CA LEU A 77 21.97 11.24 -24.96
C LEU A 77 23.23 10.40 -24.69
N ALA A 78 23.55 10.14 -23.43
CA ALA A 78 24.70 9.30 -23.06
C ALA A 78 24.59 7.89 -23.65
N PHE A 79 23.39 7.30 -23.62
CA PHE A 79 23.12 5.98 -24.17
C PHE A 79 23.24 5.95 -25.69
N THR A 80 22.67 6.92 -26.41
CA THR A 80 22.77 6.96 -27.88
C THR A 80 24.22 7.17 -28.34
N PHE A 81 24.97 8.07 -27.71
CA PHE A 81 26.39 8.28 -28.03
C PHE A 81 27.25 7.05 -27.68
N SER A 82 26.94 6.35 -26.60
CA SER A 82 27.64 5.11 -26.25
C SER A 82 27.42 4.04 -27.32
N ILE A 83 26.19 3.82 -27.78
CA ILE A 83 25.88 2.83 -28.84
C ILE A 83 26.60 3.20 -30.14
N ILE A 84 26.49 4.45 -30.58
CA ILE A 84 27.12 4.91 -31.83
C ILE A 84 28.65 4.76 -31.74
N SER A 85 29.24 5.09 -30.58
CA SER A 85 30.68 4.91 -30.33
C SER A 85 31.10 3.44 -30.38
N LEU A 86 30.35 2.54 -29.75
CA LEU A 86 30.62 1.09 -29.77
C LEU A 86 30.60 0.53 -31.19
N ILE A 87 29.59 0.89 -31.99
CA ILE A 87 29.49 0.48 -33.40
C ILE A 87 30.70 0.97 -34.19
N ARG A 88 31.07 2.26 -34.04
CA ARG A 88 32.22 2.85 -34.75
C ARG A 88 33.54 2.21 -34.35
N ILE A 89 33.75 1.92 -33.07
CA ILE A 89 34.95 1.25 -32.57
C ILE A 89 35.03 -0.16 -33.17
N GLY A 90 33.93 -0.91 -33.18
CA GLY A 90 33.87 -2.27 -33.75
C GLY A 90 34.22 -2.31 -35.25
N ILE A 91 33.73 -1.33 -36.03
CA ILE A 91 34.01 -1.25 -37.48
C ILE A 91 35.44 -0.75 -37.76
N SER A 92 36.11 -0.09 -36.80
CA SER A 92 37.39 0.60 -37.05
C SER A 92 38.62 -0.30 -37.25
N ALA A 93 38.49 -1.62 -37.11
CA ALA A 93 39.57 -2.60 -37.22
C ALA A 93 40.84 -2.21 -36.42
N GLY A 94 40.66 -1.64 -35.22
CA GLY A 94 41.74 -1.23 -34.31
C GLY A 94 42.27 0.20 -34.51
N ARG A 95 41.74 0.97 -35.46
CA ARG A 95 42.16 2.37 -35.70
C ARG A 95 41.59 3.35 -34.67
N ILE A 96 40.51 2.99 -33.97
CA ILE A 96 39.85 3.83 -32.97
C ILE A 96 39.80 3.10 -31.61
N ALA A 97 40.29 3.75 -30.56
CA ALA A 97 40.21 3.28 -29.17
C ALA A 97 39.12 4.01 -28.38
N GLY A 98 38.60 3.41 -27.30
CA GLY A 98 37.57 4.03 -26.45
C GLY A 98 36.47 3.09 -25.95
N LEU A 99 36.69 1.77 -26.06
CA LEU A 99 35.73 0.76 -25.62
C LEU A 99 35.39 0.90 -24.13
N GLY A 100 36.41 1.04 -23.28
CA GLY A 100 36.23 1.22 -21.83
C GLY A 100 35.37 2.43 -21.49
N PHE A 101 35.62 3.59 -22.11
CA PHE A 101 34.81 4.80 -21.88
C PHE A 101 33.34 4.61 -22.27
N SER A 102 33.08 3.93 -23.40
CA SER A 102 31.71 3.68 -23.87
C SER A 102 30.96 2.70 -22.95
N ILE A 103 31.63 1.63 -22.49
CA ILE A 103 31.03 0.67 -21.54
C ILE A 103 30.75 1.34 -20.20
N THR A 104 31.71 2.07 -19.65
CA THR A 104 31.54 2.78 -18.37
C THR A 104 30.39 3.80 -18.43
N ALA A 105 30.25 4.52 -19.56
CA ALA A 105 29.15 5.46 -19.75
C ALA A 105 27.78 4.79 -19.69
N VAL A 106 27.62 3.62 -20.34
CA VAL A 106 26.36 2.84 -20.30
C VAL A 106 26.04 2.39 -18.88
N ILE A 107 27.03 1.86 -18.15
CA ILE A 107 26.83 1.38 -16.78
C ILE A 107 26.40 2.52 -15.86
N ILE A 108 27.07 3.67 -15.92
CA ILE A 108 26.75 4.86 -15.10
C ILE A 108 25.35 5.41 -15.43
N ALA A 109 24.93 5.39 -16.70
CA ALA A 109 23.62 5.88 -17.10
C ALA A 109 22.48 4.93 -16.68
N ILE A 110 22.68 3.61 -16.82
CA ILE A 110 21.63 2.61 -16.58
C ILE A 110 21.49 2.24 -15.11
N ALA A 111 22.59 2.09 -14.36
CA ALA A 111 22.53 1.56 -13.00
C ALA A 111 21.61 2.37 -12.06
N PRO A 112 21.66 3.72 -11.99
CA PRO A 112 20.75 4.51 -11.16
C PRO A 112 19.29 4.41 -11.65
N SER A 113 19.06 4.35 -12.96
CA SER A 113 17.73 4.18 -13.56
C SER A 113 17.10 2.85 -13.11
N MET A 114 17.90 1.78 -13.08
CA MET A 114 17.47 0.46 -12.60
C MET A 114 17.08 0.50 -11.12
N PHE A 115 17.84 1.21 -10.27
CA PHE A 115 17.48 1.38 -8.86
C PHE A 115 16.16 2.14 -8.67
N ILE A 116 15.89 3.18 -9.46
CA ILE A 116 14.59 3.89 -9.42
C ILE A 116 13.45 2.94 -9.81
N PHE A 117 13.63 2.16 -10.87
CA PHE A 117 12.60 1.25 -11.37
C PHE A 117 12.28 0.15 -10.35
N VAL A 118 13.31 -0.51 -9.82
CA VAL A 118 13.19 -1.51 -8.76
C VAL A 118 12.53 -0.89 -7.52
N GLY A 119 12.98 0.29 -7.10
CA GLY A 119 12.35 1.05 -6.02
C GLY A 119 10.86 1.27 -6.28
N SER A 120 10.48 1.75 -7.46
CA SER A 120 9.08 2.04 -7.78
C SER A 120 8.17 0.80 -7.71
N ILE A 121 8.69 -0.39 -8.01
CA ILE A 121 7.95 -1.66 -7.90
C ILE A 121 7.80 -2.09 -6.43
N PHE A 122 8.88 -2.04 -5.65
CA PHE A 122 8.89 -2.53 -4.27
C PHE A 122 8.38 -1.51 -3.23
N TYR A 123 8.33 -0.22 -3.58
CA TYR A 123 7.81 0.86 -2.73
C TYR A 123 6.32 1.16 -2.98
N ARG A 124 5.55 0.24 -3.57
CA ARG A 124 4.08 0.40 -3.55
C ARG A 124 3.63 0.57 -2.09
N PRO A 125 2.94 1.67 -1.75
CA PRO A 125 2.54 1.92 -0.38
C PRO A 125 1.59 0.79 0.05
N ARG A 126 1.99 0.03 1.08
CA ARG A 126 1.23 -1.08 1.68
C ARG A 126 -0.24 -0.73 1.96
N SER A 127 -0.57 0.56 2.10
CA SER A 127 -1.91 1.07 2.38
C SER A 127 -2.97 0.66 1.36
N ILE A 128 -2.67 0.58 0.05
CA ILE A 128 -3.68 0.14 -0.94
C ILE A 128 -3.99 -1.36 -0.78
N ALA A 129 -2.95 -2.18 -0.60
CA ALA A 129 -3.09 -3.62 -0.40
C ALA A 129 -3.86 -3.95 0.89
N PHE A 130 -3.64 -3.18 1.95
CA PHE A 130 -4.35 -3.38 3.22
C PHE A 130 -5.83 -3.02 3.12
N ARG A 131 -6.18 -1.92 2.44
CA ARG A 131 -7.59 -1.55 2.21
C ARG A 131 -8.35 -2.62 1.44
N MET A 132 -7.76 -3.16 0.38
CA MET A 132 -8.39 -4.24 -0.41
C MET A 132 -8.68 -5.48 0.43
N VAL A 133 -7.79 -5.82 1.38
CA VAL A 133 -8.03 -6.93 2.30
C VAL A 133 -9.15 -6.62 3.29
N CYS A 134 -9.18 -5.43 3.90
CA CYS A 134 -10.25 -5.07 4.85
C CYS A 134 -11.62 -4.99 4.14
N GLY A 135 -11.66 -4.52 2.88
CA GLY A 135 -12.86 -4.62 2.03
C GLY A 135 -13.27 -6.06 1.69
N THR A 136 -12.32 -6.96 1.46
CA THR A 136 -12.59 -8.40 1.22
C THR A 136 -13.15 -9.06 2.48
N ASN A 137 -12.58 -8.74 3.64
CA ASN A 137 -13.05 -9.20 4.94
C ASN A 137 -14.48 -8.73 5.20
N LEU A 138 -14.80 -7.44 4.98
CA LEU A 138 -16.17 -6.92 5.10
C LEU A 138 -17.15 -7.61 4.15
N SER A 139 -16.75 -7.92 2.91
CA SER A 139 -17.61 -8.64 1.97
C SER A 139 -17.89 -10.07 2.44
N GLY A 140 -16.89 -10.74 3.03
CA GLY A 140 -17.06 -12.03 3.68
C GLY A 140 -18.01 -11.96 4.88
N ILE A 141 -17.85 -10.95 5.74
CA ILE A 141 -18.72 -10.68 6.89
C ILE A 141 -20.16 -10.42 6.42
N GLY A 142 -20.36 -9.59 5.40
CA GLY A 142 -21.70 -9.28 4.86
C GLY A 142 -22.42 -10.52 4.32
N ARG A 143 -21.71 -11.39 3.59
CA ARG A 143 -22.28 -12.69 3.17
C ARG A 143 -22.67 -13.57 4.36
N ALA A 144 -21.84 -13.63 5.39
CA ALA A 144 -22.17 -14.37 6.61
C ALA A 144 -23.37 -13.77 7.36
N MET A 145 -23.53 -12.45 7.35
CA MET A 145 -24.72 -11.77 7.87
C MET A 145 -25.98 -12.17 7.11
N LEU A 146 -25.91 -12.36 5.79
CA LEU A 146 -27.07 -12.84 5.01
C LEU A 146 -27.41 -14.30 5.32
N ILE A 147 -26.42 -15.17 5.53
CA ILE A 147 -26.63 -16.55 5.98
C ILE A 147 -27.31 -16.54 7.35
N TYR A 148 -26.78 -15.75 8.29
CA TYR A 148 -27.38 -15.56 9.60
C TYR A 148 -28.83 -15.06 9.49
N ALA A 149 -29.08 -13.98 8.76
CA ALA A 149 -30.41 -13.41 8.65
C ALA A 149 -31.43 -14.39 8.04
N ASN A 150 -31.00 -15.32 7.17
CA ASN A 150 -31.87 -16.36 6.63
C ASN A 150 -32.43 -17.29 7.72
N ASP A 151 -31.63 -17.59 8.74
CA ASP A 151 -32.00 -18.43 9.88
C ASP A 151 -32.68 -17.66 11.02
N TYR A 152 -32.54 -16.33 11.05
CA TYR A 152 -32.96 -15.46 12.15
C TYR A 152 -33.91 -14.34 11.69
N ASP A 153 -35.08 -14.73 11.15
CA ASP A 153 -36.21 -13.83 10.83
C ASP A 153 -35.88 -12.64 9.92
N ASN A 154 -34.88 -12.76 9.05
CA ASN A 154 -34.33 -11.69 8.20
C ASN A 154 -33.59 -10.59 8.95
N ASP A 155 -33.38 -10.75 10.25
CA ASP A 155 -32.68 -9.78 11.09
C ASP A 155 -31.16 -10.01 11.05
N PHE A 156 -30.42 -8.91 10.99
CA PHE A 156 -28.98 -8.96 11.07
C PHE A 156 -28.52 -9.37 12.47
N PRO A 157 -27.26 -9.84 12.63
CA PRO A 157 -26.76 -10.34 13.91
C PRO A 157 -27.01 -9.38 15.07
N ARG A 158 -27.70 -9.89 16.09
CA ARG A 158 -28.05 -9.15 17.30
C ARG A 158 -27.94 -10.05 18.52
N ALA A 159 -26.92 -9.80 19.33
CA ALA A 159 -26.70 -10.51 20.59
C ALA A 159 -27.73 -10.09 21.67
N GLY A 160 -28.02 -10.99 22.59
CA GLY A 160 -28.99 -10.78 23.67
C GLY A 160 -30.44 -11.12 23.31
N TYR A 161 -31.39 -10.42 23.94
CA TYR A 161 -32.83 -10.61 23.86
C TYR A 161 -33.54 -9.27 23.58
N ALA A 162 -34.86 -9.32 23.40
CA ALA A 162 -35.68 -8.11 23.33
C ALA A 162 -35.44 -7.21 24.56
N GLY A 163 -35.11 -5.94 24.32
CA GLY A 163 -34.80 -4.98 25.38
C GLY A 163 -33.35 -5.00 25.89
N THR A 164 -32.46 -5.85 25.35
CA THR A 164 -31.02 -5.82 25.66
C THR A 164 -30.43 -4.45 25.39
N LYS A 165 -29.59 -3.99 26.32
CA LYS A 165 -28.88 -2.72 26.25
C LYS A 165 -27.46 -2.89 25.74
N TRP A 166 -26.96 -1.87 25.05
CA TRP A 166 -25.57 -1.81 24.65
C TRP A 166 -24.65 -1.66 25.87
N GLY A 167 -23.66 -2.53 25.95
CA GLY A 167 -22.64 -2.58 26.97
C GLY A 167 -21.23 -2.35 26.46
N LYS A 168 -20.31 -1.95 27.35
CA LYS A 168 -18.87 -1.82 27.03
C LYS A 168 -18.14 -3.16 26.93
N GLN A 169 -18.62 -4.17 27.65
CA GLN A 169 -18.09 -5.53 27.68
C GLN A 169 -19.16 -6.51 28.17
N LEU A 170 -19.04 -7.78 27.80
CA LEU A 170 -19.81 -8.85 28.44
C LEU A 170 -19.23 -9.21 29.81
N ARG A 171 -20.12 -9.59 30.73
CA ARG A 171 -19.70 -10.09 32.05
C ARG A 171 -19.09 -11.49 31.97
N ASN A 172 -19.64 -12.34 31.11
CA ASN A 172 -19.20 -13.72 30.94
C ASN A 172 -19.22 -14.11 29.46
N TRP A 173 -18.14 -13.78 28.75
CA TRP A 173 -17.97 -14.11 27.33
C TRP A 173 -17.87 -15.62 27.07
N ALA A 174 -17.48 -16.40 28.08
CA ALA A 174 -17.36 -17.85 28.04
C ALA A 174 -18.49 -18.55 28.82
N ALA A 175 -19.67 -17.93 28.87
CA ALA A 175 -20.82 -18.52 29.54
C ALA A 175 -21.26 -19.84 28.86
N PRO A 176 -21.80 -20.81 29.62
CA PRO A 176 -22.24 -22.09 29.06
C PRO A 176 -23.47 -21.95 28.15
N ASP A 177 -24.23 -20.87 28.28
CA ASP A 177 -25.46 -20.65 27.55
C ASP A 177 -25.75 -19.15 27.31
N ARG A 178 -26.65 -18.88 26.35
CA ARG A 178 -27.03 -17.53 25.91
C ARG A 178 -27.63 -16.69 27.03
N ALA A 179 -28.45 -17.29 27.89
CA ALA A 179 -29.12 -16.59 28.97
C ALA A 179 -28.13 -16.13 30.03
N THR A 180 -27.14 -16.98 30.35
CA THR A 180 -26.03 -16.64 31.26
C THR A 180 -25.07 -15.62 30.65
N ALA A 181 -24.82 -15.68 29.33
CA ALA A 181 -23.94 -14.75 28.63
C ALA A 181 -24.48 -13.30 28.66
N TYR A 182 -25.75 -13.15 28.28
CA TYR A 182 -26.34 -11.83 28.02
C TYR A 182 -27.32 -11.36 29.11
N GLY A 183 -27.99 -12.26 29.83
CA GLY A 183 -29.10 -11.93 30.74
C GLY A 183 -30.40 -11.54 30.01
N ASN A 184 -31.53 -11.42 30.75
CA ASN A 184 -32.85 -11.13 30.17
C ASN A 184 -33.69 -10.10 30.97
N PRO A 185 -33.90 -8.84 30.50
CA PRO A 185 -33.13 -8.19 29.44
C PRO A 185 -31.79 -7.74 30.04
N GLY A 186 -30.70 -8.39 29.65
CA GLY A 186 -29.39 -7.99 30.14
C GLY A 186 -28.66 -7.08 29.15
N GLN A 187 -27.37 -7.33 28.98
CA GLN A 187 -26.46 -6.46 28.25
C GLN A 187 -25.70 -7.25 27.19
N ALA A 188 -25.47 -6.63 26.05
CA ALA A 188 -24.63 -7.17 25.00
C ALA A 188 -23.78 -6.07 24.33
N THR A 189 -22.70 -6.49 23.67
CA THR A 189 -21.71 -5.62 23.02
C THR A 189 -21.88 -5.66 21.51
N ILE A 190 -21.28 -4.70 20.79
CA ILE A 190 -21.26 -4.72 19.32
C ILE A 190 -20.47 -5.93 18.84
N SER A 191 -19.32 -6.18 19.46
CA SER A 191 -18.47 -7.34 19.22
C SER A 191 -19.22 -8.66 19.43
N SER A 192 -20.05 -8.79 20.48
CA SER A 192 -20.84 -10.01 20.68
C SER A 192 -21.88 -10.24 19.60
N SER A 193 -22.44 -9.16 19.01
CA SER A 193 -23.36 -9.29 17.86
C SER A 193 -22.61 -9.79 16.63
N LEU A 194 -21.42 -9.25 16.36
CA LEU A 194 -20.55 -9.76 15.29
C LEU A 194 -20.06 -11.19 15.57
N TYR A 195 -19.82 -11.55 16.83
CA TYR A 195 -19.35 -12.87 17.23
C TYR A 195 -20.36 -13.98 16.95
N LEU A 196 -21.65 -13.65 16.83
CA LEU A 196 -22.67 -14.60 16.38
C LEU A 196 -22.35 -15.18 15.00
N LEU A 197 -21.59 -14.46 14.16
CA LEU A 197 -21.14 -14.96 12.87
C LEU A 197 -20.02 -16.00 13.00
N VAL A 198 -19.17 -15.89 14.03
CA VAL A 198 -18.20 -16.96 14.36
C VAL A 198 -18.99 -18.20 14.80
N LYS A 199 -19.93 -18.00 15.74
CA LYS A 199 -20.70 -19.07 16.38
C LYS A 199 -21.67 -19.80 15.45
N TYR A 200 -22.34 -19.09 14.54
CA TYR A 200 -23.45 -19.64 13.75
C TYR A 200 -23.23 -19.62 12.23
N ALA A 201 -22.23 -18.88 11.74
CA ALA A 201 -21.92 -18.79 10.31
C ALA A 201 -20.46 -19.17 10.00
N GLU A 202 -19.76 -19.78 10.97
CA GLU A 202 -18.39 -20.31 10.85
C GLU A 202 -17.37 -19.29 10.32
N VAL A 203 -17.58 -18.00 10.60
CA VAL A 203 -16.64 -16.96 10.21
C VAL A 203 -15.41 -17.02 11.13
N THR A 204 -14.23 -17.22 10.57
CA THR A 204 -13.00 -17.24 11.37
C THR A 204 -12.73 -15.88 12.04
N PRO A 205 -12.32 -15.81 13.32
CA PRO A 205 -12.03 -14.55 14.02
C PRO A 205 -11.03 -13.63 13.30
N LYS A 206 -10.11 -14.21 12.53
CA LYS A 206 -9.14 -13.48 11.69
C LYS A 206 -9.79 -12.54 10.67
N SER A 207 -10.98 -12.88 10.16
CA SER A 207 -11.72 -12.04 9.22
C SER A 207 -12.15 -10.71 9.83
N PHE A 208 -12.26 -10.63 11.16
CA PHE A 208 -12.63 -9.42 11.88
C PHE A 208 -11.45 -8.48 12.16
N CYS A 209 -10.22 -8.86 11.78
CA CYS A 209 -9.02 -8.06 12.00
C CYS A 209 -8.60 -7.33 10.72
N CYS A 210 -8.45 -6.00 10.78
CA CYS A 210 -7.91 -5.25 9.66
C CYS A 210 -6.37 -5.31 9.69
N LYS A 211 -5.74 -5.53 8.53
CA LYS A 211 -4.27 -5.66 8.44
C LYS A 211 -3.48 -4.40 8.80
N ASP A 212 -4.13 -3.24 8.67
CA ASP A 212 -3.53 -1.94 8.99
C ASP A 212 -3.66 -1.60 10.49
N ASP A 213 -4.46 -2.37 11.24
CA ASP A 213 -4.60 -2.28 12.68
C ASP A 213 -3.63 -3.24 13.37
N LEU A 214 -2.40 -2.76 13.60
CA LEU A 214 -1.33 -3.57 14.19
C LEU A 214 -1.56 -3.95 15.66
N LYS A 215 -2.57 -3.36 16.31
CA LYS A 215 -2.89 -3.59 17.72
C LYS A 215 -3.96 -4.66 17.91
N THR A 216 -4.68 -4.99 16.85
CA THR A 216 -5.71 -6.01 16.86
C THR A 216 -5.15 -7.35 16.38
N LYS A 217 -5.45 -8.41 17.12
CA LYS A 217 -5.03 -9.78 16.80
C LYS A 217 -6.24 -10.69 16.72
N PRO A 218 -6.24 -11.72 15.84
CA PRO A 218 -7.30 -12.70 15.81
C PRO A 218 -7.53 -13.27 17.21
N PHE A 219 -8.81 -13.36 17.60
CA PHE A 219 -9.18 -14.07 18.83
C PHE A 219 -8.94 -15.57 18.65
N ILE A 220 -8.49 -16.21 19.74
CA ILE A 220 -8.30 -17.65 19.85
C ILE A 220 -8.75 -18.02 21.26
N ALA A 221 -9.87 -18.74 21.40
CA ALA A 221 -10.48 -19.06 22.69
C ALA A 221 -9.53 -19.89 23.57
N SER A 222 -8.77 -20.81 22.97
CA SER A 222 -7.82 -21.67 23.68
C SER A 222 -6.66 -20.92 24.34
N ASP A 223 -6.38 -19.68 23.92
CA ASP A 223 -5.37 -18.82 24.56
C ASP A 223 -5.84 -18.34 25.95
N TYR A 224 -7.15 -18.34 26.20
CA TYR A 224 -7.77 -17.90 27.45
C TYR A 224 -8.27 -19.06 28.31
N ILE A 225 -8.91 -20.05 27.68
CA ILE A 225 -9.49 -21.22 28.35
C ILE A 225 -9.03 -22.47 27.59
N PRO A 226 -8.17 -23.32 28.17
CA PRO A 226 -7.71 -24.53 27.50
C PRO A 226 -8.87 -25.42 27.04
N LEU A 227 -8.77 -25.95 25.83
CA LEU A 227 -9.77 -26.82 25.16
C LEU A 227 -11.09 -26.13 24.76
N MET A 228 -11.24 -24.83 24.98
CA MET A 228 -12.39 -24.09 24.46
C MET A 228 -12.23 -23.82 22.96
N GLU A 229 -13.26 -24.12 22.18
CA GLU A 229 -13.33 -23.78 20.75
C GLU A 229 -13.85 -22.34 20.56
N ASP A 230 -13.53 -21.71 19.43
CA ASP A 230 -13.94 -20.33 19.18
C ASP A 230 -15.47 -20.22 19.11
N GLU A 231 -16.12 -21.26 18.60
CA GLU A 231 -17.57 -21.38 18.46
C GLU A 231 -18.28 -21.53 19.81
N ASP A 232 -17.59 -21.90 20.89
CA ASP A 232 -18.19 -22.02 22.23
C ASP A 232 -18.40 -20.66 22.91
N ALA A 233 -17.66 -19.64 22.51
CA ALA A 233 -17.73 -18.31 23.11
C ALA A 233 -18.98 -17.51 22.69
N TRP A 234 -19.18 -16.36 23.34
CA TRP A 234 -20.26 -15.40 23.09
C TRP A 234 -19.77 -13.99 22.71
N ASP A 235 -18.46 -13.77 22.75
CA ASP A 235 -17.76 -12.52 22.38
C ASP A 235 -16.27 -12.80 22.15
N PHE A 236 -15.53 -11.84 21.63
CA PHE A 236 -14.08 -11.90 21.40
C PHE A 236 -13.26 -11.78 22.71
N GLY A 237 -13.55 -12.64 23.68
CA GLY A 237 -12.81 -12.72 24.93
C GLY A 237 -13.09 -11.59 25.93
N PRO A 238 -12.22 -11.43 26.95
CA PRO A 238 -12.37 -10.42 27.99
C PRO A 238 -11.99 -9.00 27.56
N GLU A 239 -11.35 -8.85 26.40
CA GLU A 239 -10.92 -7.56 25.84
C GLU A 239 -11.24 -7.45 24.34
N PRO A 240 -12.54 -7.38 23.95
CA PRO A 240 -12.95 -7.48 22.55
C PRO A 240 -12.28 -6.46 21.62
N THR A 241 -12.01 -5.23 22.10
CA THR A 241 -11.35 -4.18 21.30
C THR A 241 -9.95 -4.55 20.79
N LYS A 242 -9.30 -5.58 21.36
CA LYS A 242 -8.03 -6.13 20.89
C LYS A 242 -8.18 -7.19 19.79
N HIS A 243 -9.41 -7.55 19.44
CA HIS A 243 -9.70 -8.72 18.62
C HIS A 243 -10.59 -8.48 17.39
N TYR A 244 -11.08 -7.26 17.17
CA TYR A 244 -11.75 -6.89 15.92
C TYR A 244 -11.53 -5.41 15.58
N SER A 245 -11.53 -5.08 14.29
CA SER A 245 -11.19 -3.76 13.73
C SER A 245 -12.33 -3.10 12.95
N TYR A 246 -13.56 -3.60 13.05
CA TYR A 246 -14.71 -3.08 12.31
C TYR A 246 -15.71 -2.42 13.24
N SER A 247 -16.52 -1.53 12.69
CA SER A 247 -17.71 -1.00 13.34
C SER A 247 -18.94 -1.67 12.74
N TYR A 248 -20.05 -1.66 13.47
CA TYR A 248 -21.29 -2.30 13.06
C TYR A 248 -22.48 -1.46 13.49
N HIS A 249 -23.53 -1.47 12.66
CA HIS A 249 -24.74 -0.71 12.89
C HIS A 249 -25.36 -1.04 14.23
N MET A 250 -25.68 -0.02 15.00
CA MET A 250 -26.22 -0.11 16.35
C MET A 250 -27.49 -0.99 16.40
N PRO A 251 -27.43 -2.23 16.92
CA PRO A 251 -28.58 -3.13 16.90
C PRO A 251 -29.50 -2.95 18.13
N TYR A 252 -29.08 -2.13 19.10
CA TYR A 252 -29.75 -1.96 20.40
C TYR A 252 -30.67 -0.73 20.45
N GLY A 253 -31.56 -0.64 19.48
CA GLY A 253 -32.55 0.43 19.33
C GLY A 253 -33.78 -0.01 18.56
N PRO A 254 -34.72 0.91 18.26
CA PRO A 254 -35.90 0.63 17.44
C PRO A 254 -35.58 0.47 15.95
N TYR A 255 -34.40 0.93 15.50
CA TYR A 255 -33.97 0.94 14.09
C TYR A 255 -32.81 -0.02 13.86
N PHE A 256 -32.98 -1.29 14.23
CA PHE A 256 -32.03 -2.34 13.89
C PHE A 256 -32.19 -2.76 12.42
N LEU A 257 -31.14 -3.33 11.82
CA LEU A 257 -31.15 -3.71 10.41
C LEU A 257 -31.85 -5.05 10.18
N SER A 258 -32.63 -5.09 9.09
CA SER A 258 -33.34 -6.28 8.64
C SER A 258 -33.45 -6.28 7.13
N ILE A 259 -33.21 -7.42 6.47
CA ILE A 259 -33.28 -7.56 5.00
C ILE A 259 -34.65 -7.11 4.48
N ALA A 260 -35.70 -7.29 5.27
CA ALA A 260 -37.07 -7.00 4.85
C ALA A 260 -37.43 -5.51 4.86
N SER A 261 -36.69 -4.64 5.56
CA SER A 261 -37.19 -3.28 5.84
C SER A 261 -36.17 -2.15 5.87
N SER A 262 -34.87 -2.47 5.81
CA SER A 262 -33.79 -1.48 5.75
C SER A 262 -33.57 -0.97 4.32
N ASP A 263 -33.09 0.26 4.18
CA ASP A 263 -32.79 0.85 2.87
C ASP A 263 -31.49 0.22 2.30
N PRO A 264 -31.44 -0.12 0.99
CA PRO A 264 -30.27 -0.74 0.36
C PRO A 264 -28.96 0.05 0.52
N ASN A 265 -29.03 1.37 0.68
CA ASN A 265 -27.87 2.25 0.82
C ASN A 265 -27.48 2.51 2.28
N GLN A 266 -28.10 1.85 3.26
CA GLN A 266 -27.66 1.96 4.65
C GLN A 266 -26.33 1.26 4.84
N ALA A 267 -25.45 1.90 5.59
CA ALA A 267 -24.22 1.27 6.02
C ALA A 267 -24.53 0.24 7.12
N VAL A 268 -24.06 -0.99 6.92
CA VAL A 268 -24.22 -2.13 7.84
C VAL A 268 -23.01 -2.23 8.76
N ALA A 269 -21.82 -2.16 8.18
CA ALA A 269 -20.54 -2.26 8.87
C ALA A 269 -19.49 -1.47 8.12
N ALA A 270 -18.44 -1.04 8.79
CA ALA A 270 -17.32 -0.34 8.17
C ALA A 270 -16.02 -0.63 8.91
N ASP A 271 -14.90 -0.11 8.42
CA ASP A 271 -13.69 -0.03 9.23
C ASP A 271 -13.96 0.69 10.58
N ARG A 272 -13.07 0.51 11.57
CA ARG A 272 -13.27 0.98 12.95
C ARG A 272 -13.70 2.45 13.03
N ASN A 273 -14.67 2.72 13.91
CA ASN A 273 -15.16 4.06 14.15
C ASN A 273 -14.04 4.90 14.83
N PRO A 274 -13.60 6.01 14.22
CA PRO A 274 -12.49 6.80 14.73
C PRO A 274 -12.79 7.52 16.05
N TRP A 275 -14.07 7.76 16.38
CA TRP A 275 -14.48 8.40 17.62
C TRP A 275 -14.42 7.47 18.83
N LEU A 276 -14.38 6.17 18.58
CA LEU A 276 -14.32 5.11 19.59
C LEU A 276 -12.97 4.38 19.55
N ASP A 277 -11.98 4.92 18.83
CA ASP A 277 -10.60 4.44 18.83
C ASP A 277 -9.72 5.41 19.63
N PRO A 278 -9.15 4.99 20.77
CA PRO A 278 -8.35 5.87 21.63
C PRO A 278 -7.04 6.35 20.98
N PHE A 279 -6.64 5.75 19.85
CA PHE A 279 -5.39 6.08 19.16
C PHE A 279 -5.58 7.05 17.99
N VAL A 280 -6.77 7.61 17.86
CA VAL A 280 -7.22 8.31 16.67
C VAL A 280 -7.71 9.69 17.09
N ASP A 281 -6.93 10.73 16.82
CA ASP A 281 -7.32 12.11 17.15
C ASP A 281 -8.39 12.63 16.17
N THR A 282 -9.60 12.85 16.67
CA THR A 282 -10.72 13.41 15.91
C THR A 282 -10.95 14.90 16.22
N THR A 283 -10.10 15.51 17.06
CA THR A 283 -10.27 16.89 17.54
C THR A 283 -10.24 17.89 16.40
N GLY A 284 -11.25 18.76 16.36
CA GLY A 284 -11.39 19.78 15.32
C GLY A 284 -11.83 19.22 13.97
N PHE A 285 -12.42 18.02 13.93
CA PHE A 285 -13.17 17.56 12.76
C PHE A 285 -14.28 18.54 12.40
N ARG A 286 -14.31 18.92 11.12
CA ARG A 286 -15.37 19.69 10.48
C ARG A 286 -15.58 19.11 9.10
N TRP A 287 -16.82 18.76 8.76
CA TRP A 287 -17.14 18.01 7.55
C TRP A 287 -16.84 18.83 6.26
N ASP A 288 -17.02 20.15 6.32
CA ASP A 288 -16.82 21.09 5.22
C ASP A 288 -15.38 21.65 5.16
N ASP A 289 -14.54 21.31 6.13
CA ASP A 289 -13.20 21.85 6.24
C ASP A 289 -12.22 21.17 5.27
N GLN A 290 -12.02 21.85 4.15
CA GLN A 290 -11.03 21.52 3.12
C GLN A 290 -9.62 22.01 3.48
N THR A 291 -9.45 22.79 4.54
CA THR A 291 -8.15 23.30 4.94
C THR A 291 -7.28 22.17 5.49
N MET A 292 -5.98 22.26 5.20
CA MET A 292 -5.00 21.32 5.75
C MET A 292 -4.72 21.76 7.19
N THR A 293 -5.32 21.09 8.17
CA THR A 293 -5.13 21.40 9.58
C THR A 293 -3.87 20.72 10.13
N GLY A 294 -2.97 21.50 10.73
CA GLY A 294 -2.06 21.09 11.82
C GLY A 294 -0.80 20.26 11.48
N GLY A 295 0.35 20.92 11.40
CA GLY A 295 1.66 20.30 11.69
C GLY A 295 2.12 19.12 10.81
N ARG A 296 2.84 18.15 11.40
CA ARG A 296 3.57 17.05 10.72
C ARG A 296 2.69 16.11 9.86
N GLU A 297 1.39 16.01 10.13
CA GLU A 297 0.52 15.02 9.46
C GLU A 297 -0.17 15.53 8.20
N ASN A 298 -0.31 16.85 8.02
CA ASN A 298 -0.82 17.47 6.81
C ASN A 298 -2.13 16.78 6.30
N ILE A 299 -3.18 16.78 7.14
CA ILE A 299 -4.49 16.19 6.81
C ILE A 299 -5.59 17.27 6.72
N LYS A 300 -6.56 17.06 5.84
CA LYS A 300 -7.75 17.93 5.73
C LYS A 300 -8.67 17.79 6.94
N GLY A 301 -9.33 18.85 7.37
CA GLY A 301 -10.24 18.85 8.53
C GLY A 301 -11.30 17.75 8.46
N TYR A 302 -11.93 17.53 7.31
CA TYR A 302 -12.93 16.46 7.13
C TYR A 302 -12.33 15.05 7.30
N ARG A 303 -11.04 14.85 6.99
CA ARG A 303 -10.40 13.52 7.07
C ARG A 303 -10.23 13.04 8.51
N LYS A 304 -10.33 13.95 9.49
CA LYS A 304 -10.35 13.58 10.91
C LYS A 304 -11.56 12.73 11.29
N GLY A 305 -12.65 12.81 10.52
CA GLY A 305 -13.83 11.97 10.68
C GLY A 305 -13.72 10.59 10.03
N ASN A 306 -12.70 10.35 9.20
CA ASN A 306 -12.46 9.04 8.59
C ASN A 306 -11.76 8.10 9.58
N CYS A 307 -11.85 6.80 9.30
CA CYS A 307 -11.15 5.74 10.04
C CYS A 307 -9.66 6.09 10.25
N GLY A 308 -9.17 5.83 11.46
CA GLY A 308 -7.77 6.02 11.83
C GLY A 308 -6.82 5.11 11.05
N HIS A 309 -7.25 3.87 10.85
CA HIS A 309 -6.63 2.94 9.93
C HIS A 309 -6.83 3.46 8.52
N HIS A 310 -5.91 3.15 7.60
CA HIS A 310 -5.93 3.66 6.23
C HIS A 310 -5.55 5.14 6.08
N LYS A 311 -4.73 5.67 7.00
CA LYS A 311 -4.13 7.01 6.91
C LYS A 311 -5.15 8.14 6.75
N ARG A 312 -6.36 7.98 7.30
CA ARG A 312 -7.44 8.97 7.18
C ARG A 312 -7.93 9.26 5.76
N GLU A 313 -7.55 8.44 4.77
CA GLU A 313 -7.96 8.69 3.38
C GLU A 313 -9.40 8.25 3.09
N GLY A 314 -10.02 7.52 4.02
CA GLY A 314 -11.33 6.89 3.85
C GLY A 314 -11.41 5.54 4.57
N GLN A 315 -12.52 4.84 4.36
CA GLN A 315 -12.85 3.57 5.01
C GLN A 315 -13.61 2.66 4.03
N ASN A 316 -13.45 1.36 4.20
CA ASN A 316 -14.34 0.39 3.57
C ASN A 316 -15.67 0.40 4.32
N VAL A 317 -16.76 0.43 3.56
CA VAL A 317 -18.13 0.42 4.07
C VAL A 317 -18.89 -0.70 3.37
N LEU A 318 -19.50 -1.58 4.16
CA LEU A 318 -20.46 -2.58 3.72
C LEU A 318 -21.86 -1.97 3.77
N PHE A 319 -22.56 -2.01 2.65
CA PHE A 319 -23.93 -1.53 2.53
C PHE A 319 -24.94 -2.69 2.57
N MET A 320 -26.20 -2.33 2.76
CA MET A 320 -27.30 -3.28 2.99
C MET A 320 -27.57 -4.22 1.81
N ASP A 321 -27.31 -3.78 0.57
CA ASP A 321 -27.32 -4.61 -0.63
C ASP A 321 -26.07 -5.55 -0.77
N ASN A 322 -25.24 -5.61 0.27
CA ASN A 322 -24.03 -6.42 0.40
C ASN A 322 -22.87 -6.02 -0.54
N HIS A 323 -22.90 -4.83 -1.14
CA HIS A 323 -21.70 -4.28 -1.77
C HIS A 323 -20.76 -3.66 -0.72
N VAL A 324 -19.46 -3.71 -1.01
CA VAL A 324 -18.45 -3.04 -0.20
C VAL A 324 -17.74 -2.02 -1.07
N TYR A 325 -17.69 -0.77 -0.61
CA TYR A 325 -17.01 0.31 -1.31
C TYR A 325 -16.02 1.04 -0.40
N TYR A 326 -14.97 1.59 -0.99
CA TYR A 326 -14.00 2.42 -0.27
C TYR A 326 -14.44 3.88 -0.32
N GLU A 327 -15.08 4.33 0.75
CA GLU A 327 -15.62 5.67 0.89
C GLU A 327 -14.54 6.65 1.36
N LYS A 328 -14.43 7.79 0.67
CA LYS A 328 -13.41 8.81 0.96
C LYS A 328 -13.78 9.73 2.13
N HIS A 329 -15.03 9.66 2.56
CA HIS A 329 -15.66 10.53 3.53
C HIS A 329 -16.54 9.69 4.45
N SER A 330 -16.57 9.99 5.75
CA SER A 330 -17.46 9.32 6.71
C SER A 330 -18.94 9.65 6.51
N PHE A 331 -19.23 10.79 5.86
CA PHE A 331 -20.58 11.22 5.48
C PHE A 331 -21.08 10.53 4.19
N CYS A 332 -21.05 9.20 4.19
CA CYS A 332 -21.45 8.34 3.08
C CYS A 332 -22.68 7.49 3.39
N GLY A 333 -23.39 7.79 4.47
CA GLY A 333 -24.69 7.21 4.79
C GLY A 333 -25.80 7.80 3.92
N VAL A 334 -27.02 7.33 4.12
CA VAL A 334 -28.20 7.88 3.43
C VAL A 334 -28.32 9.38 3.74
N ASN A 335 -28.60 10.19 2.71
CA ASN A 335 -28.63 11.66 2.81
C ASN A 335 -27.29 12.33 3.18
N ASP A 336 -26.15 11.72 2.84
CA ASP A 336 -24.82 12.17 3.26
C ASP A 336 -24.66 12.18 4.80
N ASP A 337 -25.34 11.26 5.49
CA ASP A 337 -25.20 11.09 6.93
C ASP A 337 -23.82 10.53 7.31
N ASN A 338 -23.30 10.98 8.45
CA ASN A 338 -22.02 10.51 8.97
C ASN A 338 -22.17 9.19 9.69
N ILE A 339 -21.72 8.11 9.04
CA ILE A 339 -21.92 6.73 9.50
C ILE A 339 -21.31 6.43 10.88
N TYR A 340 -20.45 7.31 11.41
CA TYR A 340 -19.73 7.11 12.67
C TYR A 340 -20.22 7.99 13.82
N THR A 341 -21.09 8.95 13.57
CA THR A 341 -21.60 9.86 14.60
C THR A 341 -23.09 9.68 14.75
N TYR A 342 -23.62 9.94 15.95
CA TYR A 342 -25.07 9.96 16.13
C TYR A 342 -25.58 11.38 15.85
N TRP A 343 -26.77 11.48 15.28
CA TRP A 343 -27.38 12.78 15.06
C TRP A 343 -27.85 13.43 16.36
N ASN A 344 -27.34 14.62 16.65
CA ASN A 344 -27.65 15.41 17.85
C ASN A 344 -28.55 16.63 17.54
N GLY A 345 -29.18 16.66 16.36
CA GLY A 345 -29.97 17.80 15.88
C GLY A 345 -29.15 18.90 15.18
N SER A 346 -27.84 18.72 15.03
CA SER A 346 -26.99 19.59 14.20
C SER A 346 -26.97 19.12 12.75
N ASP A 347 -25.94 19.49 11.99
CA ASP A 347 -25.73 18.96 10.64
C ASP A 347 -25.45 17.45 10.69
N ILE A 348 -26.12 16.66 9.84
CA ILE A 348 -25.99 15.20 9.79
C ILE A 348 -24.59 14.75 9.36
N GLN A 349 -23.87 15.55 8.58
CA GLN A 349 -22.48 15.26 8.19
C GLN A 349 -21.52 15.47 9.36
N GLN A 350 -21.91 16.30 10.34
CA GLN A 350 -21.13 16.57 11.54
C GLN A 350 -21.43 15.57 12.66
N GLY A 351 -22.71 15.48 13.07
CA GLY A 351 -23.18 14.69 14.21
C GLY A 351 -22.42 14.92 15.52
N ALA A 352 -22.50 13.96 16.44
CA ALA A 352 -21.72 13.94 17.68
C ALA A 352 -21.06 12.57 17.94
N PRO A 353 -19.92 12.54 18.67
CA PRO A 353 -19.24 11.30 19.01
C PRO A 353 -20.16 10.35 19.80
N PRO A 354 -20.33 9.08 19.38
CA PRO A 354 -21.20 8.14 20.07
C PRO A 354 -20.76 7.85 21.50
N VAL A 355 -21.75 7.68 22.38
CA VAL A 355 -21.57 7.26 23.77
C VAL A 355 -22.45 6.05 24.04
N VAL A 356 -22.19 5.30 25.11
CA VAL A 356 -23.06 4.17 25.47
C VAL A 356 -24.50 4.66 25.63
N GLY A 357 -25.41 4.11 24.83
CA GLY A 357 -26.82 4.52 24.76
C GLY A 357 -27.19 5.36 23.55
N SER A 358 -26.21 5.83 22.76
CA SER A 358 -26.46 6.39 21.42
C SER A 358 -27.21 5.37 20.55
N ARG A 359 -28.14 5.87 19.73
CA ARG A 359 -28.98 5.08 18.83
C ARG A 359 -29.15 5.85 17.52
N PRO A 360 -29.43 5.16 16.40
CA PRO A 360 -29.88 5.84 15.20
C PRO A 360 -31.10 6.71 15.53
N ALA A 361 -31.15 7.91 14.97
CA ALA A 361 -32.22 8.87 15.19
C ALA A 361 -33.50 8.47 14.44
N ASP A 362 -33.36 7.88 13.25
CA ASP A 362 -34.47 7.36 12.46
C ASP A 362 -34.08 6.07 11.71
N ARG A 363 -34.95 5.62 10.80
CA ARG A 363 -34.76 4.38 10.03
C ARG A 363 -33.64 4.49 8.99
N LEU A 364 -33.29 5.68 8.52
CA LEU A 364 -32.28 5.91 7.49
C LEU A 364 -30.90 6.27 8.09
N ASP A 365 -30.87 6.76 9.33
CA ASP A 365 -29.64 7.03 10.10
C ASP A 365 -28.79 5.76 10.25
N SER A 366 -27.55 5.83 9.76
CA SER A 366 -26.56 4.77 9.92
C SER A 366 -25.65 5.12 11.09
N LEU A 367 -25.80 4.41 12.21
CA LEU A 367 -24.92 4.59 13.36
C LEU A 367 -24.02 3.37 13.54
N LEU A 368 -22.84 3.40 12.94
CA LEU A 368 -21.82 2.37 13.08
C LEU A 368 -20.95 2.64 14.30
N VAL A 369 -20.95 1.71 15.23
CA VAL A 369 -20.20 1.80 16.49
C VAL A 369 -19.29 0.59 16.68
N ASN A 370 -18.33 0.72 17.58
CA ASN A 370 -17.56 -0.37 18.15
C ASN A 370 -17.51 -0.19 19.67
N GLU A 371 -16.86 -1.09 20.39
CA GLU A 371 -16.75 -1.00 21.85
C GLU A 371 -15.97 0.26 22.21
N PRO A 372 -16.49 1.10 23.12
CA PRO A 372 -15.71 2.22 23.62
C PRO A 372 -14.50 1.69 24.39
N PRO A 373 -13.37 2.43 24.38
CA PRO A 373 -12.19 2.05 25.16
C PRO A 373 -12.52 1.96 26.66
N LYS A 374 -11.84 1.06 27.37
CA LYS A 374 -11.89 1.03 28.85
C LYS A 374 -11.35 2.36 29.37
N GLU A 375 -11.98 2.91 30.42
CA GLU A 375 -11.68 4.24 30.98
C GLU A 375 -10.25 4.41 31.53
N ASP A 376 -9.44 3.35 31.54
CA ASP A 376 -8.09 3.31 32.11
C ASP A 376 -6.95 3.71 31.14
N SER A 377 -7.26 4.45 30.07
CA SER A 377 -6.27 4.82 29.03
C SER A 377 -6.15 6.32 28.78
N LYS A 378 -5.93 7.10 29.86
CA LYS A 378 -5.37 8.45 29.78
C LYS A 378 -3.93 8.48 30.25
#